data_AF-A0A355F149-F1
#
_entry.id   AF-A0A355F149-F1
#
_cell.length_a   1.000
_cell.length_b   1.000
_cell.length_c   1.000
_cell.angle_alpha   90.00
_cell.angle_beta   90.00
_cell.angle_gamma   90.00
#
_symmetry.space_group_name_H-M   'P 1'
#
loop_
_entity.id
_entity.type
_entity.pdbx_description
1 polymer ?
#
loop_
_entity_poly.entity_id
_entity_poly.type
_entity_poly.pdbx_seq_one_letter_code
_entity_poly.pdbx_strand_id
1 'polypeptide(L)' 'MTRLGVLLSGRGSNFLALHGAIERGELPATIAVVISNVEEAPGLARARDLGLRAAAIPHGLP' A
#
# COMPACT_ATOMS: atom_id res chain seq x y z
N MET A 1 10.14 -5.59 14.92
CA MET A 1 9.29 -5.76 13.72
C MET A 1 9.15 -4.41 13.04
N THR A 2 9.58 -4.29 11.79
CA THR A 2 9.62 -3.00 11.08
C THR A 2 8.22 -2.62 10.60
N ARG A 3 7.85 -1.34 10.71
CA ARG A 3 6.57 -0.80 10.23
C ARG A 3 6.80 -0.06 8.92
N LEU A 4 6.27 -0.58 7.82
CA LEU A 4 6.46 -0.04 6.48
C LEU A 4 5.30 0.88 6.11
N GLY A 5 5.64 2.05 5.56
CA GLY A 5 4.73 2.86 4.76
C GLY A 5 4.99 2.60 3.28
N VAL A 6 3.95 2.35 2.50
CA VAL A 6 4.06 2.09 1.07
C VAL A 6 3.46 3.25 0.29
N LEU A 7 4.25 3.88 -0.58
CA LEU A 7 3.77 4.89 -1.51
C LEU A 7 3.58 4.28 -2.89
N LEU A 8 2.46 4.58 -3.55
CA LEU A 8 2.14 4.08 -4.89
C LEU A 8 1.38 5.10 -5.74
N SER A 9 1.32 4.88 -7.04
CA SER A 9 0.58 5.76 -7.99
C SER A 9 -0.31 4.98 -8.96
N GLY A 10 -0.44 3.66 -8.78
CA GLY A 10 -1.11 2.81 -9.76
C GLY A 10 -1.56 1.46 -9.19
N ARG A 11 -1.41 0.38 -9.96
CA ARG A 11 -1.97 -0.94 -9.63
C ARG A 11 -1.42 -1.57 -8.33
N GLY A 12 -0.24 -1.16 -7.86
CA GLY A 12 0.32 -1.67 -6.61
C GLY A 12 0.87 -3.10 -6.68
N SER A 13 1.43 -3.54 -7.82
CA SER A 13 2.05 -4.88 -7.93
C SER A 13 3.17 -5.11 -6.92
N ASN A 14 4.05 -4.11 -6.72
CA ASN A 14 5.12 -4.19 -5.73
C ASN A 14 4.57 -4.22 -4.29
N PHE A 15 3.52 -3.43 -4.03
CA PHE A 15 2.80 -3.45 -2.76
C PHE A 15 2.28 -4.87 -2.44
N LEU A 16 1.61 -5.51 -3.40
CA LEU A 16 1.10 -6.87 -3.24
C LEU A 16 2.23 -7.91 -3.04
N ALA A 17 3.35 -7.75 -3.74
CA ALA A 17 4.51 -8.62 -3.57
C ALA A 17 5.12 -8.49 -2.16
N LEU A 18 5.26 -7.26 -1.65
CA LEU A 18 5.71 -6.98 -0.28
C LEU A 18 4.75 -7.57 0.77
N HIS A 19 3.44 -7.35 0.59
CA HIS A 19 2.43 -7.93 1.48
C HIS A 19 2.52 -9.46 1.47
N GLY A 20 2.59 -10.09 0.30
CA GLY A 20 2.74 -11.54 0.19
C GLY A 20 4.03 -12.07 0.84
N ALA A 21 5.16 -11.36 0.73
CA ALA A 21 6.41 -11.75 1.39
C ALA A 21 6.31 -11.65 2.93
N ILE A 22 5.55 -10.67 3.44
CA ILE A 22 5.24 -10.55 4.88
C ILE A 22 4.36 -11.71 5.34
N GLU A 23 3.27 -12.02 4.61
CA GLU A 23 2.36 -13.13 4.95
C GLU A 23 3.08 -14.49 4.93
N ARG A 24 4.06 -14.67 4.04
CA ARG A 24 4.92 -15.87 4.01
C ARG A 24 6.02 -15.89 5.07
N GLY A 25 6.22 -14.82 5.82
CA GLY A 25 7.28 -14.71 6.83
C GLY A 25 8.70 -14.47 6.28
N GLU A 26 8.82 -14.21 4.97
CA GLU A 26 10.10 -13.93 4.29
C GLU A 26 10.63 -12.52 4.61
N LEU A 27 9.71 -11.61 4.96
CA LEU A 27 10.02 -10.24 5.33
C LEU A 27 9.47 -9.95 6.74
N PRO A 28 10.33 -9.79 7.78
CA PRO A 28 9.90 -9.54 9.16
C PRO A 28 9.43 -8.09 9.38
N ALA A 29 8.32 -7.73 8.72
CA ALA A 29 7.74 -6.40 8.72
C ALA A 29 6.21 -6.43 8.76
N THR A 30 5.60 -5.26 8.89
CA THR A 30 4.15 -5.04 8.73
C THR A 30 3.93 -3.84 7.83
N ILE A 31 2.89 -3.87 7.00
CA ILE A 31 2.46 -2.68 6.26
C ILE A 31 1.53 -1.89 7.18
N ALA A 32 1.99 -0.73 7.63
CA ALA A 32 1.25 0.12 8.54
C ALA A 32 0.29 1.08 7.81
N VAL A 33 0.63 1.48 6.58
CA VAL A 33 -0.15 2.38 5.74
C VAL A 33 0.24 2.24 4.27
N VAL A 34 -0.73 2.42 3.39
CA VAL A 34 -0.55 2.59 1.94
C VAL A 34 -1.04 3.98 1.55
N ILE A 35 -0.20 4.78 0.89
CA ILE A 35 -0.51 6.14 0.47
C ILE A 35 -0.41 6.21 -1.05
N SER A 36 -1.37 6.86 -1.70
CA SER A 36 -1.25 7.17 -3.13
C SER A 36 -1.41 8.64 -3.43
N ASN A 37 -0.65 9.10 -4.41
CA ASN A 37 -0.79 10.43 -4.99
C ASN A 37 -1.84 10.50 -6.11
N VAL A 38 -2.53 9.39 -6.41
CA VAL A 38 -3.64 9.28 -7.37
C VAL A 38 -4.84 8.70 -6.63
N GLU A 39 -5.96 9.42 -6.62
CA GLU A 39 -7.13 9.07 -5.80
C GLU A 39 -7.76 7.74 -6.22
N GLU A 40 -7.81 7.49 -7.53
CA GLU A 40 -8.40 6.30 -8.14
C GLU A 40 -7.39 5.15 -8.33
N ALA A 41 -6.19 5.24 -7.73
CA ALA A 41 -5.18 4.21 -7.88
C ALA A 41 -5.73 2.83 -7.45
N PRO A 42 -5.74 1.81 -8.33
CA PRO A 42 -6.28 0.49 -7.98
C PRO A 42 -5.55 -0.17 -6.79
N GLY A 43 -4.30 0.23 -6.52
CA GLY A 43 -3.55 -0.18 -5.36
C GLY A 43 -4.19 0.23 -4.01
N LEU A 44 -4.91 1.36 -3.96
CA LEU A 44 -5.62 1.78 -2.75
C LEU A 44 -6.81 0.87 -2.43
N ALA A 45 -7.61 0.52 -3.45
CA ALA A 45 -8.72 -0.43 -3.27
C ALA A 45 -8.21 -1.78 -2.75
N ARG A 46 -7.16 -2.32 -3.37
CA ARG A 46 -6.51 -3.56 -2.94
C ARG A 46 -5.99 -3.48 -1.51
N ALA A 47 -5.40 -2.36 -1.10
CA ALA A 47 -4.95 -2.19 0.28
C ALA A 47 -6.12 -2.24 1.28
N ARG A 48 -7.27 -1.62 0.95
CA ARG A 48 -8.48 -1.68 1.77
C ARG A 48 -9.06 -3.09 1.84
N ASP A 49 -9.09 -3.82 0.73
CA ASP A 49 -9.56 -5.21 0.67
C ASP A 49 -8.73 -6.14 1.57
N LEU A 50 -7.44 -5.84 1.72
CA LEU A 50 -6.51 -6.54 2.63
C LEU A 50 -6.57 -6.03 4.08
N GLY A 51 -7.53 -5.15 4.42
CA GLY A 51 -7.69 -4.61 5.77
C GLY A 51 -6.62 -3.59 6.19
N LEU A 52 -5.83 -3.07 5.25
CA LEU A 52 -4.77 -2.11 5.54
C LEU A 52 -5.31 -0.67 5.52
N ARG A 53 -4.68 0.20 6.33
CA ARG A 53 -4.93 1.64 6.25
C ARG A 53 -4.46 2.17 4.90
N ALA A 54 -5.36 2.81 4.16
CA ALA A 54 -5.09 3.33 2.82
C ALA A 54 -5.63 4.75 2.67
N ALA A 55 -4.80 5.68 2.19
CA ALA A 55 -5.15 7.08 2.00
C ALA A 55 -4.68 7.63 0.64
N ALA A 56 -5.50 8.48 0.03
CA ALA A 56 -5.09 9.29 -1.10
C ALA A 56 -4.60 10.66 -0.60
N ILE A 57 -3.48 11.13 -1.13
CA ILE A 57 -2.96 12.49 -0.98
C ILE A 57 -2.61 12.98 -2.39
N PRO A 58 -3.61 13.46 -3.16
CA PRO A 58 -3.42 13.89 -4.54
C PRO A 58 -2.32 14.94 -4.64
N HIS A 59 -1.53 14.86 -5.71
CA HIS A 59 -0.49 15.84 -6.03
C HIS A 59 -1.01 16.78 -7.13
N GLY A 60 -1.59 17.91 -6.73
CA GLY A 60 -2.20 18.88 -7.64
C GLY A 60 -3.30 19.68 -6.93
N LEU A 61 -3.58 20.89 -7.40
CA LEU A 61 -4.75 21.64 -6.97
C LEU A 61 -6.02 20.96 -7.51
N PRO A 62 -7.16 21.05 -6.80
CA PRO A 62 -8.44 20.50 -7.24
C PRO A 62 -8.86 21.01 -8.62
#